data_AF-A0A1U6GRC7-F1
#
_entry.id   AF-A0A1U6GRC7-F1
#
_cell.length_a   1.000
_cell.length_b   1.000
_cell.length_c   1.000
_cell.angle_alpha   90.00
_cell.angle_beta   90.00
_cell.angle_gamma   90.00
#
_symmetry.space_group_name_H-M   'P 1'
#
loop_
_entity.id
_entity.type
_entity.pdbx_description
1 polymer ?
#
loop_
_entity_poly.entity_id
_entity_poly.type
_entity_poly.pdbx_seq_one_letter_code
_entity_poly.pdbx_strand_id
1 'polypeptide(L)'
;MSSARLNQDDARLLAAADTVRGALEGSRSDRLLRLFDYLLTKTMAGETPSEQTIASEAFADENFLDTGQDANVRVYVHRLRKALDSAFAEISGPRLYIPVGEYRICLSDEGDGEVTGQPQPESGVTVRGGPRYRRVAAMVAAALVCVIAGWWWLNRSTPPLAQTQVWQAFDQSERPLVVVVGDYYLFAQLDSPGGTPDAGPQLVWDKEVPTREDLTILQMLDPAHAHSIVDYNQQFVSGGSIQALSAVRADINQLPSLRRRSTRLVAASQLTPEMLKASDIIYVGQFNGMPPLLKDPLGQASGFRIESGFEGLTDAASSKRYQSDGMVLTDERIARRDYAYLASVPGPADNRLLVIAGVGDAGLKEAAQLVGNLDQLERLVANPAKLRSGFEALYRVRTIEHVNVGATPVLDRPLKSGEIWDSSGNVAPYRPFDTKADSPAPE
;
A
#
# COMPACT_ATOMS: atom_id res chain seq x y z
N MET A 1 -32.70 22.58 -57.84
CA MET A 1 -32.65 23.70 -56.86
C MET A 1 -32.15 23.27 -55.47
N SER A 2 -32.12 21.97 -55.12
CA SER A 2 -31.60 21.50 -53.83
C SER A 2 -30.07 21.52 -53.74
N SER A 3 -29.37 21.04 -54.78
CA SER A 3 -27.91 20.88 -54.79
C SER A 3 -27.13 22.21 -54.76
N ALA A 4 -27.72 23.30 -55.27
CA ALA A 4 -27.09 24.62 -55.29
C ALA A 4 -27.17 25.33 -53.93
N ARG A 5 -28.16 25.02 -53.09
CA ARG A 5 -28.29 25.57 -51.72
C ARG A 5 -27.34 24.86 -50.75
N LEU A 6 -27.24 23.53 -50.84
CA LEU A 6 -26.27 22.74 -50.06
C LEU A 6 -24.82 23.23 -50.29
N ASN A 7 -24.40 23.43 -51.54
CA ASN A 7 -23.07 23.97 -51.84
C ASN A 7 -22.85 25.41 -51.33
N GLN A 8 -23.91 26.22 -51.20
CA GLN A 8 -23.82 27.59 -50.72
C GLN A 8 -23.72 27.65 -49.19
N ASP A 9 -24.42 26.77 -48.49
CA ASP A 9 -24.35 26.65 -47.03
C ASP A 9 -23.03 26.03 -46.58
N ASP A 10 -22.51 25.04 -47.31
CA ASP A 10 -21.18 24.45 -47.06
C ASP A 10 -20.06 25.49 -47.26
N ALA A 11 -20.17 26.34 -48.29
CA ALA A 11 -19.22 27.41 -48.52
C ALA A 11 -19.25 28.49 -47.42
N ARG A 12 -20.43 28.79 -46.87
CA ARG A 12 -20.59 29.72 -45.74
C ARG A 12 -20.06 29.12 -44.44
N LEU A 13 -20.30 27.83 -44.21
CA LEU A 13 -19.78 27.09 -43.05
C LEU A 13 -18.25 27.09 -43.04
N LEU A 14 -17.62 26.83 -44.19
CA LEU A 14 -16.16 26.83 -44.33
C LEU A 14 -15.56 28.23 -44.11
N ALA A 15 -16.18 29.29 -44.65
CA ALA A 15 -15.71 30.66 -44.43
C ALA A 15 -15.78 31.09 -42.95
N ALA A 16 -16.84 30.70 -42.24
CA ALA A 16 -16.95 30.95 -40.81
C ALA A 16 -15.96 30.08 -40.00
N ALA A 17 -15.66 28.87 -40.48
CA ALA A 17 -14.70 27.98 -39.82
C ALA A 17 -13.26 28.52 -39.86
N ASP A 18 -12.85 29.19 -40.95
CA ASP A 18 -11.51 29.77 -41.04
C ASP A 18 -11.29 30.90 -40.02
N THR A 19 -12.34 31.66 -39.69
CA THR A 19 -12.31 32.68 -38.64
C THR A 19 -12.06 32.05 -37.26
N VAL A 20 -12.71 30.91 -36.98
CA VAL A 20 -12.54 30.16 -35.73
C VAL A 20 -11.16 29.52 -35.65
N ARG A 21 -10.64 28.95 -36.76
CA ARG A 21 -9.29 28.38 -36.79
C ARG A 21 -8.24 29.42 -36.41
N GLY A 22 -8.29 30.62 -37.01
CA GLY A 22 -7.38 31.71 -36.66
C GLY A 22 -7.43 32.12 -35.18
N ALA A 23 -8.63 32.16 -34.59
CA ALA A 23 -8.81 32.46 -33.17
C ALA A 23 -8.27 31.34 -32.26
N LEU A 24 -8.47 30.08 -32.63
CA LEU A 24 -8.00 28.91 -31.88
C LEU A 24 -6.47 28.74 -31.98
N GLU A 25 -5.87 28.98 -33.14
CA GLU A 25 -4.41 29.01 -33.34
C GLU A 25 -3.75 30.09 -32.48
N GLY A 26 -4.35 31.29 -32.41
CA GLY A 26 -3.88 32.37 -31.54
C GLY A 26 -3.87 32.03 -30.04
N SER A 27 -4.77 31.13 -29.61
CA SER A 27 -4.88 30.66 -28.21
C SER A 27 -3.92 29.52 -27.84
N ARG A 28 -3.10 29.03 -28.79
CA ARG A 28 -2.16 27.90 -28.64
C ARG A 28 -2.81 26.61 -28.12
N SER A 29 -4.06 26.33 -28.51
CA SER A 29 -4.79 25.15 -28.05
C SER A 29 -4.95 24.11 -29.17
N ASP A 30 -3.87 23.38 -29.46
CA ASP A 30 -3.86 22.31 -30.47
C ASP A 30 -4.97 21.27 -30.25
N ARG A 31 -5.33 21.02 -28.98
CA ARG A 31 -6.41 20.09 -28.60
C ARG A 31 -7.80 20.59 -29.00
N LEU A 32 -8.07 21.89 -28.85
CA LEU A 32 -9.37 22.47 -29.23
C LEU A 32 -9.51 22.58 -30.75
N LEU A 33 -8.42 22.89 -31.45
CA LEU A 33 -8.40 22.95 -32.91
C LEU A 33 -8.68 21.57 -33.53
N ARG A 34 -8.02 20.51 -33.04
CA ARG A 34 -8.30 19.12 -33.47
C ARG A 34 -9.76 18.71 -33.25
N LEU A 35 -10.32 19.03 -32.07
CA LEU A 35 -11.73 18.75 -31.77
C LEU A 35 -12.66 19.53 -32.71
N PHE A 36 -12.37 20.81 -32.96
CA PHE A 36 -13.14 21.65 -33.86
C PHE A 36 -13.14 21.11 -35.29
N ASP A 37 -11.97 20.78 -35.84
CA ASP A 37 -11.85 20.23 -37.19
C ASP A 37 -12.55 18.88 -37.32
N TYR A 38 -12.43 18.00 -36.32
CA TYR A 38 -13.13 16.73 -36.30
C TYR A 38 -14.66 16.91 -36.35
N LEU A 39 -15.20 17.79 -35.50
CA LEU A 39 -16.64 18.08 -35.48
C LEU A 39 -17.11 18.75 -36.78
N LEU A 40 -16.29 19.60 -37.39
CA LEU A 40 -16.58 20.21 -38.68
C LEU A 40 -16.65 19.16 -39.79
N THR A 41 -15.68 18.27 -39.88
CA THR A 41 -15.68 17.17 -40.86
C THR A 41 -16.91 16.28 -40.70
N LYS A 42 -17.27 15.89 -39.46
CA LYS A 42 -18.47 15.10 -39.20
C LYS A 42 -19.76 15.84 -39.52
N THR A 43 -19.81 17.14 -39.24
CA THR A 43 -20.96 17.99 -39.58
C THR A 43 -21.14 18.10 -41.10
N MET A 44 -20.06 18.28 -41.87
CA MET A 44 -20.10 18.30 -43.34
C MET A 44 -20.51 16.93 -43.94
N ALA A 45 -20.18 15.84 -43.26
CA ALA A 45 -20.65 14.50 -43.62
C ALA A 45 -22.13 14.24 -43.20
N GLY A 46 -22.78 15.17 -42.49
CA GLY A 46 -24.14 15.01 -41.97
C GLY A 46 -24.25 14.08 -40.77
N GLU A 47 -23.14 13.74 -40.12
CA GLU A 47 -23.07 12.81 -38.99
C GLU A 47 -23.09 13.56 -37.64
N THR A 48 -23.65 12.91 -36.60
CA THR A 48 -23.58 13.38 -35.22
C THR A 48 -22.80 12.38 -34.37
N PRO A 49 -21.49 12.63 -34.10
CA PRO A 49 -20.66 11.67 -33.39
C PRO A 49 -21.07 11.56 -31.92
N SER A 50 -20.96 10.35 -31.35
CA SER A 50 -21.18 10.12 -29.92
C SER A 50 -19.97 10.56 -29.10
N GLU A 51 -20.16 10.77 -27.79
CA GLU A 51 -19.06 11.14 -26.87
C GLU A 51 -17.92 10.12 -26.89
N GLN A 52 -18.24 8.82 -26.99
CA GLN A 52 -17.26 7.74 -27.08
C GLN A 52 -16.49 7.78 -28.40
N THR A 53 -17.17 8.05 -29.51
CA THR A 53 -16.57 8.16 -30.84
C THR A 53 -15.60 9.35 -30.91
N ILE A 54 -15.95 10.49 -30.30
CA ILE A 54 -15.09 11.66 -30.24
C ILE A 54 -13.81 11.35 -29.43
N ALA A 55 -13.95 10.66 -28.30
CA ALA A 55 -12.81 10.24 -27.49
C ALA A 55 -11.86 9.31 -28.26
N SER A 56 -12.40 8.36 -29.04
CA SER A 56 -11.60 7.38 -29.77
C SER A 56 -11.07 7.86 -31.12
N GLU A 57 -11.71 8.83 -31.78
CA GLU A 57 -11.29 9.26 -33.13
C GLU A 57 -10.60 10.62 -33.13
N ALA A 58 -11.00 11.56 -32.26
CA ALA A 58 -10.40 12.89 -32.21
C ALA A 58 -9.19 12.99 -31.26
N PHE A 59 -9.07 12.07 -30.30
CA PHE A 59 -8.07 12.13 -29.22
C PHE A 59 -7.14 10.89 -29.12
N ALA A 60 -7.20 9.95 -30.07
CA ALA A 60 -6.48 8.67 -29.97
C ALA A 60 -5.05 8.62 -30.53
N ASP A 61 -4.46 9.71 -31.02
CA ASP A 61 -3.05 9.70 -31.44
C ASP A 61 -2.10 9.45 -30.26
N GLU A 62 -1.10 8.58 -30.46
CA GLU A 62 -0.22 7.96 -29.43
C GLU A 62 0.60 8.92 -28.55
N ASN A 63 0.56 10.24 -28.76
CA ASN A 63 1.21 11.24 -27.90
C ASN A 63 0.23 12.04 -27.01
N PHE A 64 -1.06 11.67 -26.97
CA PHE A 64 -2.11 12.39 -26.23
C PHE A 64 -2.39 11.87 -24.81
N LEU A 65 -1.82 10.73 -24.40
CA LEU A 65 -2.09 10.09 -23.10
C LEU A 65 -1.05 10.41 -22.00
N ASP A 66 0.03 11.14 -22.31
CA ASP A 66 1.17 11.30 -21.39
C ASP A 66 1.05 12.50 -20.43
N THR A 67 -0.16 12.97 -20.15
CA THR A 67 -0.38 13.97 -19.09
C THR A 67 -1.72 13.74 -18.40
N GLY A 68 -1.79 12.69 -17.58
CA GLY A 68 -2.45 12.66 -16.25
C GLY A 68 -3.84 13.26 -16.05
N GLN A 69 -4.66 13.47 -17.07
CA GLN A 69 -6.07 13.85 -16.93
C GLN A 69 -6.91 13.19 -18.02
N ASP A 70 -7.78 12.28 -17.58
CA ASP A 70 -8.82 11.65 -18.38
C ASP A 70 -9.53 12.67 -19.29
N ALA A 71 -9.59 12.36 -20.58
CA ALA A 71 -10.21 13.18 -21.61
C ALA A 71 -11.73 13.30 -21.39
N ASN A 72 -12.15 14.27 -20.59
CA ASN A 72 -13.57 14.61 -20.46
C ASN A 72 -14.00 15.43 -21.68
N VAL A 73 -14.51 14.74 -22.71
CA VAL A 73 -15.00 15.33 -23.97
C VAL A 73 -15.94 16.52 -23.71
N ARG A 74 -16.78 16.46 -22.67
CA ARG A 74 -17.69 17.55 -22.30
C ARG A 74 -16.98 18.82 -21.86
N VAL A 75 -15.84 18.70 -21.18
CA VAL A 75 -15.02 19.85 -20.76
C VAL A 75 -14.42 20.54 -21.99
N TYR A 76 -13.88 19.76 -22.94
CA TYR A 76 -13.32 20.32 -24.17
C TYR A 76 -14.39 20.92 -25.08
N VAL A 77 -15.57 20.29 -25.20
CA VAL A 77 -16.70 20.86 -25.94
C VAL A 77 -17.24 22.12 -25.27
N HIS A 78 -17.27 22.20 -23.94
CA HIS A 78 -17.65 23.42 -23.22
C HIS A 78 -16.64 24.55 -23.45
N ARG A 79 -15.34 24.24 -23.42
CA ARG A 79 -14.29 25.21 -23.77
C ARG A 79 -14.39 25.66 -25.23
N LEU A 80 -14.72 24.75 -26.14
CA LEU A 80 -14.93 25.06 -27.55
C LEU A 80 -16.15 25.98 -27.76
N ARG A 81 -17.28 25.71 -27.08
CA ARG A 81 -18.44 26.63 -27.09
C ARG A 81 -18.05 28.05 -26.68
N LYS A 82 -17.35 28.18 -25.54
CA LYS A 82 -16.89 29.48 -25.06
C LYS A 82 -15.92 30.17 -26.04
N ALA A 83 -15.07 29.39 -26.71
CA ALA A 83 -14.16 29.91 -27.73
C ALA A 83 -14.91 30.40 -28.98
N LEU A 84 -15.94 29.68 -29.43
CA LEU A 84 -16.83 30.12 -30.51
C LEU A 84 -17.56 31.42 -30.13
N ASP A 85 -18.14 31.47 -28.94
CA ASP A 85 -18.82 32.67 -28.43
C ASP A 85 -17.88 33.89 -28.41
N SER A 86 -16.62 33.68 -28.00
CA SER A 86 -15.60 34.72 -27.97
C SER A 86 -15.15 35.14 -29.38
N ALA A 87 -14.98 34.20 -30.30
CA ALA A 87 -14.50 34.48 -31.66
C ALA A 87 -15.50 35.29 -32.48
N PHE A 88 -16.80 35.14 -32.22
CA PHE A 88 -17.86 35.88 -32.89
C PHE A 88 -18.46 37.01 -32.05
N ALA A 89 -17.88 37.35 -30.90
CA ALA A 89 -18.40 38.38 -29.98
C ALA A 89 -18.45 39.78 -30.64
N GLU A 90 -17.49 40.09 -31.51
CA GLU A 90 -17.36 41.40 -32.19
C GLU A 90 -17.60 41.33 -33.70
N ILE A 91 -17.91 40.14 -34.23
CA ILE A 91 -18.12 39.91 -35.67
C ILE A 91 -19.62 39.84 -35.96
N SER A 92 -20.11 40.77 -36.79
CA SER A 92 -21.46 40.75 -37.34
C SER A 92 -21.50 39.89 -38.61
N GLY A 93 -22.39 38.89 -38.65
CA GLY A 93 -22.46 37.92 -39.75
C GLY A 93 -22.81 36.51 -39.28
N PRO A 94 -22.73 35.50 -40.16
CA PRO A 94 -23.06 34.12 -39.83
C PRO A 94 -22.13 33.56 -38.74
N ARG A 95 -22.72 33.04 -37.65
CA ARG A 95 -22.00 32.55 -36.47
C ARG A 95 -22.07 31.04 -36.36
N LEU A 96 -20.97 30.44 -35.91
CA LEU A 96 -20.93 29.01 -35.59
C LEU A 96 -21.22 28.81 -34.11
N TYR A 97 -22.12 27.88 -33.80
CA TYR A 97 -22.40 27.47 -32.43
C TYR A 97 -22.58 25.95 -32.32
N ILE A 98 -22.48 25.43 -31.11
CA ILE A 98 -22.71 24.00 -30.80
C ILE A 98 -23.86 23.91 -29.78
N PRO A 99 -25.05 23.37 -30.15
CA PRO A 99 -26.18 23.27 -29.22
C PRO A 99 -25.85 22.51 -27.94
N VAL A 100 -26.53 22.84 -26.84
CA VAL A 100 -26.34 22.15 -25.55
C VAL A 100 -26.85 20.71 -25.68
N GLY A 101 -25.97 19.75 -25.43
CA GLY A 101 -26.28 18.31 -25.54
C GLY A 101 -26.03 17.70 -26.92
N GLU A 102 -25.67 18.50 -27.93
CA GLU A 102 -25.30 18.01 -29.26
C GLU A 102 -23.80 18.18 -29.53
N TYR A 103 -23.28 17.36 -30.45
CA TYR A 103 -21.88 17.36 -30.90
C TYR A 103 -21.78 17.62 -32.41
N ARG A 104 -22.48 18.63 -32.90
CA ARG A 104 -22.39 19.11 -34.28
C ARG A 104 -22.28 20.63 -34.30
N ILE A 105 -21.70 21.17 -35.36
CA ILE A 105 -21.57 22.61 -35.58
C ILE A 105 -22.80 23.09 -36.34
N CYS A 106 -23.41 24.18 -35.90
CA CYS A 106 -24.56 24.80 -36.55
C CYS A 106 -24.23 26.24 -36.96
N LEU A 107 -24.77 26.65 -38.10
CA LEU A 107 -24.69 28.03 -38.60
C LEU A 107 -25.96 28.78 -38.21
N SER A 108 -25.83 29.95 -37.59
CA SER A 108 -26.95 30.88 -37.39
C SER A 108 -26.75 32.13 -38.25
N ASP A 109 -27.74 32.45 -39.08
CA ASP A 109 -27.86 33.76 -39.72
C ASP A 109 -28.52 34.75 -38.74
N GLU A 110 -27.99 35.97 -38.60
CA GLU A 110 -28.61 37.00 -37.76
C GLU A 110 -30.04 37.30 -38.24
N GLY A 111 -31.00 36.82 -37.45
CA GLY A 111 -32.44 36.90 -37.65
C GLY A 111 -33.24 36.36 -36.45
N ASP A 112 -32.62 35.56 -35.57
CA ASP A 112 -33.18 35.17 -34.27
C ASP A 112 -32.24 35.63 -33.15
N GLY A 113 -32.43 36.88 -32.73
CA GLY A 113 -31.73 37.49 -31.60
C GLY A 113 -32.09 36.84 -30.27
N GLU A 114 -31.09 36.83 -29.39
CA GLU A 114 -31.14 36.47 -27.96
C GLU A 114 -32.40 36.93 -27.24
N VAL A 115 -32.97 36.04 -26.41
CA VAL A 115 -33.71 36.44 -25.21
C VAL A 115 -32.85 36.09 -24.00
N THR A 116 -31.84 36.91 -23.74
CA THR A 116 -31.22 37.02 -22.42
C THR A 116 -31.79 38.29 -21.78
N GLY A 117 -32.88 38.14 -21.03
CA GLY A 117 -33.44 39.21 -20.22
C GLY A 117 -33.20 38.94 -18.73
N GLN A 118 -32.17 39.55 -18.15
CA GLN A 118 -32.17 39.85 -16.72
C GLN A 118 -33.14 41.01 -16.45
N PRO A 119 -34.03 40.94 -15.44
CA PRO A 119 -34.71 42.12 -14.93
C PRO A 119 -34.36 42.40 -13.47
N GLN A 120 -33.99 43.65 -13.16
CA GLN A 120 -34.14 44.19 -11.81
C GLN A 120 -34.25 45.71 -11.86
N PRO A 121 -34.99 46.36 -10.95
CA PRO A 121 -36.25 46.01 -10.29
C PRO A 121 -37.40 46.85 -10.92
N GLU A 122 -38.67 46.48 -10.84
CA GLU A 122 -39.62 46.94 -9.83
C GLU A 122 -41.03 46.54 -10.31
N SER A 123 -41.94 46.35 -9.35
CA SER A 123 -43.39 46.21 -9.56
C SER A 123 -43.90 44.86 -10.09
N GLY A 124 -43.86 43.87 -9.20
CA GLY A 124 -45.03 43.08 -8.83
C GLY A 124 -45.87 42.47 -9.95
N VAL A 125 -45.33 41.45 -10.65
CA VAL A 125 -46.18 40.41 -11.24
C VAL A 125 -45.88 39.11 -10.49
N THR A 126 -46.75 38.78 -9.53
CA THR A 126 -46.70 37.51 -8.81
C THR A 126 -47.01 36.37 -9.78
N VAL A 127 -45.97 35.71 -10.30
CA VAL A 127 -46.16 34.39 -10.92
C VAL A 127 -46.58 33.44 -9.81
N ARG A 128 -47.87 33.11 -9.76
CA ARG A 128 -48.39 32.01 -8.95
C ARG A 128 -47.82 30.70 -9.47
N GLY A 129 -46.59 30.38 -9.07
CA GLY A 129 -46.05 29.03 -9.11
C GLY A 129 -46.91 28.16 -8.20
N GLY A 130 -47.81 27.38 -8.80
CA GLY A 130 -48.65 26.45 -8.04
C GLY A 130 -47.79 25.55 -7.14
N PRO A 131 -48.35 25.03 -6.03
CA PRO A 131 -47.62 24.27 -5.00
C PRO A 131 -46.93 23.00 -5.52
N ARG A 132 -47.16 22.62 -6.77
CA ARG A 132 -46.54 21.47 -7.43
C ARG A 132 -45.08 21.70 -7.83
N TYR A 133 -44.69 22.89 -8.30
CA TYR A 133 -43.30 23.14 -8.73
C TYR A 133 -42.32 23.15 -7.55
N ARG A 134 -42.71 23.74 -6.41
CA ARG A 134 -41.91 23.67 -5.17
C ARG A 134 -41.80 22.25 -4.62
N ARG A 135 -42.84 21.43 -4.79
CA ARG A 135 -42.81 20.00 -4.40
C ARG A 135 -41.91 19.18 -5.31
N VAL A 136 -41.93 19.42 -6.62
CA VAL A 136 -41.06 18.74 -7.59
C VAL A 136 -39.59 19.15 -7.36
N ALA A 137 -39.31 20.44 -7.19
CA ALA A 137 -37.96 20.91 -6.88
C ALA A 137 -37.43 20.36 -5.54
N ALA A 138 -38.28 20.30 -4.51
CA ALA A 138 -37.94 19.68 -3.23
C ALA A 138 -37.69 18.17 -3.36
N MET A 139 -38.47 17.46 -4.19
CA MET A 139 -38.26 16.04 -4.48
C MET A 139 -36.94 15.79 -5.21
N VAL A 140 -36.60 16.62 -6.19
CA VAL A 140 -35.34 16.50 -6.93
C VAL A 140 -34.14 16.79 -6.01
N ALA A 141 -34.23 17.83 -5.19
CA ALA A 141 -33.19 18.12 -4.19
C ALA A 141 -33.05 16.99 -3.16
N ALA A 142 -34.15 16.44 -2.66
CA ALA A 142 -34.13 15.30 -1.75
C ALA A 142 -33.55 14.04 -2.42
N ALA A 143 -33.89 13.78 -3.68
CA ALA A 143 -33.32 12.68 -4.44
C ALA A 143 -31.81 12.87 -4.65
N LEU A 144 -31.36 14.09 -4.95
CA LEU A 144 -29.93 14.41 -5.10
C LEU A 144 -29.17 14.21 -3.78
N VAL A 145 -29.74 14.64 -2.65
CA VAL A 145 -29.18 14.42 -1.32
C VAL A 145 -29.13 12.92 -0.99
N CYS A 146 -30.17 12.15 -1.30
CA CYS A 146 -30.18 10.70 -1.12
C CYS A 146 -29.14 9.99 -2.02
N VAL A 147 -28.90 10.47 -3.25
CA VAL A 147 -27.86 9.95 -4.14
C VAL A 147 -26.48 10.28 -3.61
N ILE A 148 -26.24 11.50 -3.12
CA ILE A 148 -24.95 11.89 -2.53
C ILE A 148 -24.70 11.12 -1.23
N ALA A 149 -25.71 11.02 -0.36
CA ALA A 149 -25.62 10.25 0.88
C ALA A 149 -25.45 8.75 0.60
N GLY A 150 -26.16 8.21 -0.38
CA GLY A 150 -26.03 6.83 -0.84
C GLY A 150 -24.65 6.55 -1.43
N TRP A 151 -24.13 7.43 -2.28
CA TRP A 151 -22.78 7.34 -2.83
C TRP A 151 -21.72 7.40 -1.72
N TRP A 152 -21.88 8.32 -0.77
CA TRP A 152 -20.96 8.45 0.35
C TRP A 152 -21.04 7.26 1.32
N TRP A 153 -22.22 6.66 1.50
CA TRP A 153 -22.40 5.46 2.31
C TRP A 153 -21.82 4.21 1.62
N LEU A 154 -22.03 4.06 0.31
CA LEU A 154 -21.49 2.94 -0.48
C LEU A 154 -19.95 3.01 -0.60
N ASN A 155 -19.38 4.22 -0.71
CA ASN A 155 -17.93 4.44 -0.72
C ASN A 155 -17.28 4.50 0.68
N ARG A 156 -18.07 4.41 1.76
CA ARG A 156 -17.56 4.41 3.15
C ARG A 156 -17.18 3.04 3.68
N SER A 157 -16.88 2.11 2.79
CA SER A 157 -16.41 0.78 3.16
C SER A 157 -14.94 0.87 3.60
N THR A 158 -14.69 1.33 4.82
CA THR A 158 -13.37 1.15 5.45
C THR A 158 -13.14 -0.36 5.52
N PRO A 159 -12.07 -0.88 4.88
CA PRO A 159 -11.81 -2.31 4.86
C PRO A 159 -11.83 -2.88 6.28
N PRO A 160 -12.43 -4.06 6.51
CA PRO A 160 -12.66 -4.59 7.86
C PRO A 160 -11.38 -4.62 8.70
N LEU A 161 -10.23 -4.88 8.05
CA LEU A 161 -8.94 -4.93 8.71
C LEU A 161 -8.50 -3.59 9.32
N ALA A 162 -8.78 -2.44 8.67
CA ALA A 162 -8.44 -1.11 9.20
C ALA A 162 -9.26 -0.75 10.46
N GLN A 163 -10.35 -1.47 10.72
CA GLN A 163 -11.15 -1.31 11.94
C GLN A 163 -10.59 -2.12 13.11
N THR A 164 -9.70 -3.09 12.85
CA THR A 164 -9.01 -3.82 13.92
C THR A 164 -8.05 -2.89 14.64
N GLN A 165 -7.96 -3.04 15.95
CA GLN A 165 -7.13 -2.19 16.78
C GLN A 165 -5.63 -2.30 16.45
N VAL A 166 -5.17 -3.47 15.98
CA VAL A 166 -3.79 -3.68 15.55
C VAL A 166 -3.44 -2.81 14.35
N TRP A 167 -4.28 -2.85 13.30
CA TRP A 167 -4.02 -2.13 12.06
C TRP A 167 -4.47 -0.67 12.09
N GLN A 168 -5.43 -0.32 12.94
CA GLN A 168 -5.93 1.05 13.10
C GLN A 168 -4.79 2.02 13.48
N ALA A 169 -3.85 1.58 14.32
CA ALA A 169 -2.71 2.42 14.71
C ALA A 169 -1.80 2.76 13.50
N PHE A 170 -1.61 1.81 12.58
CA PHE A 170 -0.88 2.04 11.34
C PHE A 170 -1.71 2.84 10.34
N ASP A 171 -3.02 2.60 10.26
CA ASP A 171 -3.91 3.29 9.34
C ASP A 171 -4.10 4.78 9.71
N GLN A 172 -4.02 5.13 10.99
CA GLN A 172 -4.15 6.52 11.48
C GLN A 172 -2.84 7.32 11.53
N SER A 173 -1.69 6.66 11.51
CA SER A 173 -0.38 7.32 11.50
C SER A 173 -0.21 8.19 10.24
N GLU A 174 0.77 9.09 10.20
CA GLU A 174 1.20 9.75 8.94
C GLU A 174 2.64 9.37 8.58
N ARG A 175 3.27 8.53 9.42
CA ARG A 175 4.67 8.14 9.25
C ARG A 175 4.84 7.20 8.05
N PRO A 176 6.02 7.22 7.42
CA PRO A 176 6.41 6.17 6.48
C PRO A 176 6.32 4.80 7.13
N LEU A 177 6.03 3.77 6.34
CA LEU A 177 6.02 2.39 6.78
C LEU A 177 7.30 1.69 6.30
N VAL A 178 8.00 1.05 7.22
CA VAL A 178 9.16 0.20 6.92
C VAL A 178 8.79 -1.24 7.25
N VAL A 179 8.75 -2.08 6.22
CA VAL A 179 8.61 -3.53 6.40
C VAL A 179 10.01 -4.13 6.44
N VAL A 180 10.34 -4.76 7.56
CA VAL A 180 11.64 -5.37 7.83
C VAL A 180 11.50 -6.88 7.68
N VAL A 181 12.26 -7.47 6.77
CA VAL A 181 12.27 -8.93 6.55
C VAL A 181 13.47 -9.52 7.25
N GLY A 182 13.25 -10.55 8.06
CA GLY A 182 14.34 -11.29 8.67
C GLY A 182 15.22 -11.97 7.63
N ASP A 183 16.52 -11.64 7.68
CA ASP A 183 17.59 -12.25 6.89
C ASP A 183 18.65 -12.85 7.81
N TYR A 184 19.46 -13.75 7.25
CA TYR A 184 20.41 -14.54 8.01
C TYR A 184 21.79 -14.46 7.37
N TYR A 185 22.80 -14.25 8.20
CA TYR A 185 24.18 -14.16 7.77
C TYR A 185 24.77 -15.54 7.42
N LEU A 186 25.56 -15.57 6.35
CA LEU A 186 26.32 -16.73 5.90
C LEU A 186 27.78 -16.34 5.73
N PHE A 187 28.68 -17.20 6.18
CA PHE A 187 30.10 -17.13 5.86
C PHE A 187 30.53 -18.40 5.14
N ALA A 188 31.70 -18.38 4.50
CA ALA A 188 32.26 -19.56 3.87
C ALA A 188 33.34 -20.19 4.71
N GLN A 189 33.38 -21.52 4.66
CA GLN A 189 34.48 -22.33 5.12
C GLN A 189 35.21 -22.93 3.90
N LEU A 190 36.50 -22.62 3.78
CA LEU A 190 37.35 -23.08 2.67
C LEU A 190 37.81 -24.53 2.85
N ASP A 191 38.12 -24.91 4.10
CA ASP A 191 38.65 -26.23 4.44
C ASP A 191 37.66 -26.95 5.36
N SER A 192 36.60 -27.54 4.79
CA SER A 192 35.67 -28.34 5.57
C SER A 192 36.29 -29.68 5.96
N PRO A 193 36.29 -30.07 7.25
CA PRO A 193 36.79 -31.36 7.69
C PRO A 193 36.04 -32.51 7.00
N GLY A 194 36.74 -33.24 6.11
CA GLY A 194 36.16 -34.34 5.32
C GLY A 194 35.76 -33.97 3.88
N GLY A 195 35.97 -32.73 3.44
CA GLY A 195 35.83 -32.31 2.05
C GLY A 195 36.93 -32.87 1.14
N THR A 196 36.61 -33.20 -0.10
CA THR A 196 37.62 -33.46 -1.13
C THR A 196 38.38 -32.16 -1.43
N PRO A 197 39.68 -32.18 -1.79
CA PRO A 197 40.46 -30.98 -2.12
C PRO A 197 39.85 -30.07 -3.22
N ASP A 198 38.93 -30.62 -4.04
CA ASP A 198 38.20 -29.89 -5.09
C ASP A 198 36.80 -29.40 -4.65
N ALA A 199 36.38 -29.67 -3.41
CA ALA A 199 35.14 -29.12 -2.88
C ALA A 199 35.36 -27.63 -2.59
N GLY A 200 34.82 -26.76 -3.43
CA GLY A 200 34.88 -25.31 -3.24
C GLY A 200 34.28 -24.85 -1.89
N PRO A 201 34.26 -23.53 -1.63
CA PRO A 201 33.83 -22.97 -0.35
C PRO A 201 32.45 -23.48 0.08
N GLN A 202 32.35 -24.02 1.30
CA GLN A 202 31.08 -24.40 1.90
C GLN A 202 30.46 -23.19 2.59
N LEU A 203 29.23 -22.83 2.22
CA LEU A 203 28.48 -21.82 2.97
C LEU A 203 27.98 -22.41 4.28
N VAL A 204 28.32 -21.75 5.37
CA VAL A 204 27.97 -22.13 6.74
C VAL A 204 26.97 -21.11 7.27
N TRP A 205 25.84 -21.64 7.73
CA TRP A 205 24.88 -20.91 8.54
C TRP A 205 25.05 -21.33 9.98
N ASP A 206 25.76 -20.52 10.76
CA ASP A 206 25.91 -20.73 12.19
C ASP A 206 25.01 -19.75 12.95
N LYS A 207 24.13 -20.29 13.80
CA LYS A 207 23.21 -19.48 14.60
C LYS A 207 23.91 -18.71 15.72
N GLU A 208 25.11 -19.14 16.11
CA GLU A 208 25.97 -18.45 17.07
C GLU A 208 26.76 -17.31 16.41
N VAL A 209 26.80 -17.24 15.07
CA VAL A 209 27.47 -16.19 14.30
C VAL A 209 26.45 -15.43 13.45
N PRO A 210 25.49 -14.70 14.05
CA PRO A 210 24.41 -14.06 13.30
C PRO A 210 24.84 -12.80 12.54
N THR A 211 26.01 -12.23 12.81
CA THR A 211 26.51 -11.01 12.16
C THR A 211 27.96 -11.13 11.68
N ARG A 212 28.36 -10.17 10.84
CA ARG A 212 29.74 -10.02 10.38
C ARG A 212 30.69 -9.69 11.54
N GLU A 213 30.21 -8.90 12.49
CA GLU A 213 30.93 -8.55 13.71
C GLU A 213 31.17 -9.81 14.56
N ASP A 214 30.17 -10.69 14.68
CA ASP A 214 30.33 -12.00 15.36
C ASP A 214 31.38 -12.86 14.66
N LEU A 215 31.40 -12.89 13.31
CA LEU A 215 32.40 -13.64 12.56
C LEU A 215 33.82 -13.13 12.82
N THR A 216 33.96 -11.80 12.87
CA THR A 216 35.24 -11.15 13.17
C THR A 216 35.73 -11.57 14.55
N ILE A 217 34.83 -11.67 15.52
CA ILE A 217 35.18 -12.12 16.87
C ILE A 217 35.50 -13.61 16.89
N LEU A 218 34.76 -14.44 16.15
CA LEU A 218 35.08 -15.86 16.01
C LEU A 218 36.51 -16.06 15.50
N GLN A 219 36.89 -15.32 14.46
CA GLN A 219 38.25 -15.33 13.90
C GLN A 219 39.31 -14.85 14.91
N MET A 220 38.98 -13.90 15.79
CA MET A 220 39.89 -13.44 16.85
C MET A 220 40.04 -14.46 17.98
N LEU A 221 38.96 -15.18 18.32
CA LEU A 221 38.97 -16.21 19.38
C LEU A 221 39.60 -17.53 18.91
N ASP A 222 39.52 -17.83 17.61
CA ASP A 222 40.14 -19.00 16.99
C ASP A 222 41.07 -18.61 15.82
N PRO A 223 42.24 -18.01 16.12
CA PRO A 223 43.18 -17.58 15.10
C PRO A 223 43.78 -18.74 14.30
N ALA A 224 43.72 -19.97 14.84
CA ALA A 224 44.23 -21.15 14.14
C ALA A 224 43.36 -21.50 12.92
N HIS A 225 42.04 -21.33 13.00
CA HIS A 225 41.11 -21.63 11.90
C HIS A 225 40.61 -20.39 11.16
N ALA A 226 40.97 -19.18 11.61
CA ALA A 226 40.52 -17.92 10.98
C ALA A 226 40.81 -17.84 9.47
N HIS A 227 41.89 -18.45 9.00
CA HIS A 227 42.27 -18.43 7.57
C HIS A 227 41.34 -19.27 6.68
N SER A 228 40.63 -20.25 7.23
CA SER A 228 39.66 -21.06 6.49
C SER A 228 38.25 -20.49 6.54
N ILE A 229 38.02 -19.41 7.30
CA ILE A 229 36.72 -18.75 7.47
C ILE A 229 36.75 -17.42 6.71
N VAL A 230 35.88 -17.28 5.70
CA VAL A 230 35.83 -16.11 4.82
C VAL A 230 34.46 -15.46 4.82
N ASP A 231 34.44 -14.15 5.01
CA ASP A 231 33.25 -13.32 4.84
C ASP A 231 33.00 -13.02 3.35
N TYR A 232 31.90 -13.56 2.81
CA TYR A 232 31.41 -13.21 1.46
C TYR A 232 30.30 -12.16 1.48
N ASN A 233 30.01 -11.56 2.63
CA ASN A 233 28.91 -10.62 2.85
C ASN A 233 27.58 -11.16 2.28
N GLN A 234 27.33 -12.45 2.49
CA GLN A 234 26.13 -13.13 2.00
C GLN A 234 25.07 -13.14 3.10
N GLN A 235 23.85 -12.83 2.68
CA GLN A 235 22.66 -12.93 3.50
C GLN A 235 21.62 -13.70 2.72
N PHE A 236 20.83 -14.51 3.41
CA PHE A 236 19.70 -15.20 2.79
C PHE A 236 18.40 -14.90 3.53
N VAL A 237 17.30 -15.06 2.81
CA VAL A 237 15.95 -14.99 3.34
C VAL A 237 15.29 -16.35 3.12
N SER A 238 14.63 -16.87 4.15
CA SER A 238 13.95 -18.17 4.05
C SER A 238 12.74 -18.12 3.11
N GLY A 239 12.38 -19.27 2.53
CA GLY A 239 11.15 -19.39 1.75
C GLY A 239 9.89 -19.07 2.56
N GLY A 240 9.88 -19.41 3.86
CA GLY A 240 8.80 -19.06 4.78
C GLY A 240 8.65 -17.55 4.97
N SER A 241 9.76 -16.82 5.13
CA SER A 241 9.77 -15.35 5.22
C SER A 241 9.17 -14.69 3.99
N ILE A 242 9.50 -15.18 2.77
CA ILE A 242 8.94 -14.64 1.52
C ILE A 242 7.42 -14.88 1.43
N GLN A 243 6.95 -16.07 1.80
CA GLN A 243 5.51 -16.39 1.81
C GLN A 243 4.75 -15.54 2.85
N ALA A 244 5.30 -15.41 4.05
CA ALA A 244 4.74 -14.58 5.12
C ALA A 244 4.69 -13.10 4.71
N LEU A 245 5.77 -12.58 4.12
CA LEU A 245 5.80 -11.22 3.59
C LEU A 245 4.72 -10.99 2.53
N SER A 246 4.49 -11.96 1.65
CA SER A 246 3.45 -11.87 0.63
C SER A 246 2.04 -11.74 1.24
N ALA A 247 1.76 -12.54 2.29
CA ALA A 247 0.50 -12.44 3.04
C ALA A 247 0.36 -11.08 3.73
N VAL A 248 1.38 -10.62 4.46
CA VAL A 248 1.38 -9.31 5.13
C VAL A 248 1.24 -8.17 4.13
N ARG A 249 1.84 -8.27 2.94
CA ARG A 249 1.67 -7.29 1.87
C ARG A 249 0.23 -7.23 1.37
N ALA A 250 -0.45 -8.37 1.27
CA ALA A 250 -1.87 -8.42 0.92
C ALA A 250 -2.72 -7.70 1.98
N ASP A 251 -2.40 -7.85 3.27
CA ASP A 251 -3.06 -7.14 4.37
C ASP A 251 -2.79 -5.63 4.32
N ILE A 252 -1.54 -5.21 4.10
CA ILE A 252 -1.18 -3.79 3.93
C ILE A 252 -1.95 -3.16 2.75
N ASN A 253 -2.12 -3.89 1.65
CA ASN A 253 -2.87 -3.42 0.48
C ASN A 253 -4.37 -3.25 0.76
N GLN A 254 -4.91 -3.89 1.80
CA GLN A 254 -6.27 -3.68 2.26
C GLN A 254 -6.41 -2.39 3.09
N LEU A 255 -5.33 -1.71 3.45
CA LEU A 255 -5.37 -0.49 4.28
C LEU A 255 -5.33 0.78 3.41
N PRO A 256 -6.41 1.58 3.35
CA PRO A 256 -6.54 2.69 2.41
C PRO A 256 -5.49 3.79 2.57
N SER A 257 -5.03 4.03 3.80
CA SER A 257 -4.03 5.06 4.07
C SER A 257 -2.63 4.61 3.62
N LEU A 258 -2.24 3.37 3.93
CA LEU A 258 -0.93 2.82 3.60
C LEU A 258 -0.71 2.69 2.09
N ARG A 259 -1.77 2.46 1.30
CA ARG A 259 -1.70 2.49 -0.17
C ARG A 259 -1.20 3.82 -0.74
N ARG A 260 -1.36 4.92 0.00
CA ARG A 260 -0.95 6.27 -0.40
C ARG A 260 0.35 6.72 0.25
N ARG A 261 0.92 5.93 1.17
CA ARG A 261 2.17 6.25 1.88
C ARG A 261 3.38 5.56 1.26
N SER A 262 4.56 6.10 1.53
CA SER A 262 5.82 5.42 1.24
C SER A 262 5.95 4.17 2.11
N THR A 263 5.85 3.01 1.48
CA THR A 263 6.16 1.73 2.10
C THR A 263 7.51 1.27 1.56
N ARG A 264 8.49 1.09 2.44
CA ARG A 264 9.82 0.60 2.09
C ARG A 264 10.01 -0.81 2.64
N LEU A 265 10.49 -1.71 1.80
CA LEU A 265 10.92 -3.04 2.20
C LEU A 265 12.45 -3.00 2.43
N VAL A 266 12.91 -3.48 3.58
CA VAL A 266 14.34 -3.63 3.89
C VAL A 266 14.63 -4.98 4.53
N ALA A 267 15.85 -5.48 4.35
CA ALA A 267 16.35 -6.61 5.13
C ALA A 267 16.60 -6.18 6.59
N ALA A 268 16.54 -7.12 7.54
CA ALA A 268 16.78 -6.85 8.95
C ALA A 268 18.19 -6.31 9.20
N SER A 269 19.19 -6.82 8.48
CA SER A 269 20.56 -6.30 8.47
C SER A 269 20.72 -4.85 8.00
N GLN A 270 19.73 -4.30 7.28
CA GLN A 270 19.73 -2.92 6.76
C GLN A 270 18.90 -1.96 7.61
N LEU A 271 18.29 -2.44 8.69
CA LEU A 271 17.50 -1.60 9.58
C LEU A 271 18.43 -0.66 10.37
N THR A 272 18.16 0.65 10.28
CA THR A 272 18.93 1.66 11.01
C THR A 272 18.14 2.29 12.15
N PRO A 273 18.80 2.86 13.18
CA PRO A 273 18.13 3.60 14.25
C PRO A 273 17.30 4.79 13.76
N GLU A 274 17.72 5.45 12.68
CA GLU A 274 16.97 6.56 12.07
C GLU A 274 15.63 6.07 11.52
N MET A 275 15.60 4.89 10.89
CA MET A 275 14.36 4.28 10.43
C MET A 275 13.45 3.92 11.60
N LEU A 276 14.01 3.37 12.69
CA LEU A 276 13.28 3.07 13.92
C LEU A 276 12.66 4.30 14.58
N LYS A 277 13.30 5.47 14.46
CA LYS A 277 12.78 6.73 15.00
C LYS A 277 11.73 7.38 14.09
N ALA A 278 11.94 7.34 12.77
CA ALA A 278 11.17 8.11 11.80
C ALA A 278 9.90 7.39 11.28
N SER A 279 9.88 6.06 11.32
CA SER A 279 8.89 5.24 10.61
C SER A 279 8.14 4.30 11.55
N ASP A 280 6.92 3.92 11.14
CA ASP A 280 6.28 2.73 11.69
C ASP A 280 6.96 1.47 11.11
N ILE A 281 7.07 0.42 11.90
CA ILE A 281 7.80 -0.80 11.54
C ILE A 281 6.91 -2.02 11.63
N ILE A 282 6.97 -2.86 10.60
CA ILE A 282 6.45 -4.23 10.63
C ILE A 282 7.62 -5.17 10.39
N TYR A 283 7.98 -5.95 11.40
CA TYR A 283 8.96 -7.02 11.27
C TYR A 283 8.28 -8.33 10.86
N VAL A 284 8.83 -9.01 9.86
CA VAL A 284 8.36 -10.32 9.36
C VAL A 284 9.57 -11.26 9.24
N GLY A 285 9.66 -12.26 10.11
CA GLY A 285 10.79 -13.20 10.09
C GLY A 285 10.83 -14.13 11.30
N GLN A 286 11.76 -15.08 11.30
CA GLN A 286 11.99 -15.92 12.48
C GLN A 286 12.86 -15.16 13.51
N PHE A 287 12.83 -15.57 14.79
CA PHE A 287 13.56 -14.87 15.85
C PHE A 287 15.09 -14.75 15.63
N ASN A 288 15.70 -15.73 14.96
CA ASN A 288 17.13 -15.71 14.55
C ASN A 288 17.46 -14.67 13.48
N GLY A 289 16.49 -14.23 12.68
CA GLY A 289 16.67 -13.19 11.67
C GLY A 289 16.26 -11.82 12.19
N MET A 290 16.02 -11.67 13.49
CA MET A 290 15.62 -10.41 14.09
C MET A 290 16.87 -9.60 14.46
N PRO A 291 16.98 -8.34 14.00
CA PRO A 291 18.17 -7.54 14.28
C PRO A 291 18.19 -7.16 15.78
N PRO A 292 19.36 -6.98 16.40
CA PRO A 292 19.48 -6.60 17.81
C PRO A 292 18.63 -5.38 18.19
N LEU A 293 18.56 -4.41 17.27
CA LEU A 293 17.76 -3.19 17.41
C LEU A 293 16.26 -3.44 17.66
N LEU A 294 15.71 -4.59 17.25
CA LEU A 294 14.35 -5.02 17.55
C LEU A 294 14.29 -6.11 18.63
N LYS A 295 15.30 -6.99 18.66
CA LYS A 295 15.37 -8.13 19.57
C LYS A 295 15.52 -7.69 21.02
N ASP A 296 16.42 -6.76 21.31
CA ASP A 296 16.71 -6.30 22.66
C ASP A 296 15.49 -5.62 23.32
N PRO A 297 14.84 -4.62 22.69
CA PRO A 297 13.66 -4.01 23.27
C PRO A 297 12.50 -5.01 23.40
N LEU A 298 12.32 -5.92 22.44
CA LEU A 298 11.33 -6.98 22.54
C LEU A 298 11.61 -7.90 23.73
N GLY A 299 12.86 -8.30 23.95
CA GLY A 299 13.28 -9.14 25.06
C GLY A 299 13.09 -8.49 26.43
N GLN A 300 13.22 -7.17 26.53
CA GLN A 300 12.92 -6.42 27.76
C GLN A 300 11.41 -6.30 28.02
N ALA A 301 10.63 -6.11 26.95
CA ALA A 301 9.18 -5.92 27.02
C ALA A 301 8.42 -7.23 27.26
N SER A 302 8.91 -8.30 26.63
CA SER A 302 8.29 -9.62 26.59
C SER A 302 8.48 -10.33 27.92
N GLY A 303 7.49 -11.12 28.33
CA GLY A 303 7.71 -12.11 29.38
C GLY A 303 8.32 -13.42 28.87
N PHE A 304 8.64 -13.53 27.58
CA PHE A 304 9.37 -14.66 27.02
C PHE A 304 10.87 -14.35 26.96
N ARG A 305 11.67 -15.36 27.24
CA ARG A 305 13.09 -15.39 26.94
C ARG A 305 13.29 -16.20 25.65
N ILE A 306 13.95 -15.59 24.68
CA ILE A 306 14.37 -16.27 23.45
C ILE A 306 15.56 -17.16 23.83
N GLU A 307 15.48 -18.45 23.50
CA GLU A 307 16.52 -19.41 23.84
C GLU A 307 17.76 -19.27 22.95
N SER A 308 18.92 -19.66 23.48
CA SER A 308 20.15 -19.80 22.68
C SER A 308 19.88 -20.72 21.49
N GLY A 309 20.34 -20.32 20.30
CA GLY A 309 20.05 -21.02 19.04
C GLY A 309 18.66 -20.75 18.43
N PHE A 310 17.83 -19.91 19.06
CA PHE A 310 16.55 -19.42 18.52
C PHE A 310 15.52 -20.50 18.18
N GLU A 311 15.63 -21.68 18.78
CA GLU A 311 14.74 -22.82 18.50
C GLU A 311 13.50 -22.86 19.39
N GLY A 312 13.39 -21.93 20.34
CA GLY A 312 12.28 -21.89 21.26
C GLY A 312 12.20 -20.60 22.07
N LEU A 313 11.06 -20.50 22.76
CA LEU A 313 10.76 -19.45 23.71
C LEU A 313 10.50 -20.09 25.08
N THR A 314 11.04 -19.50 26.14
CA THR A 314 10.73 -19.90 27.51
C THR A 314 9.97 -18.78 28.22
N ASP A 315 8.79 -19.08 28.75
CA ASP A 315 8.03 -18.10 29.54
C ASP A 315 8.72 -17.88 30.90
N ALA A 316 9.11 -16.64 31.19
CA ALA A 316 9.84 -16.29 32.40
C ALA A 316 9.00 -16.50 33.67
N ALA A 317 7.67 -16.42 33.59
CA ALA A 317 6.79 -16.58 34.73
C ALA A 317 6.57 -18.06 35.08
N SER A 318 6.27 -18.91 34.09
CA SER A 318 5.97 -20.33 34.30
C SER A 318 7.17 -21.27 34.12
N SER A 319 8.30 -20.78 33.60
CA SER A 319 9.43 -21.59 33.14
C SER A 319 9.06 -22.62 32.06
N LYS A 320 7.91 -22.47 31.40
CA LYS A 320 7.46 -23.38 30.36
C LYS A 320 8.17 -23.06 29.04
N ARG A 321 8.74 -24.11 28.43
CA ARG A 321 9.44 -24.08 27.14
C ARG A 321 8.48 -24.35 25.98
N TYR A 322 8.60 -23.54 24.94
CA TYR A 322 7.85 -23.61 23.68
C TYR A 322 8.87 -23.74 22.54
N GLN A 323 9.25 -24.97 22.23
CA GLN A 323 10.26 -25.29 21.22
C GLN A 323 9.60 -25.87 19.97
N SER A 324 10.06 -25.45 18.79
CA SER A 324 9.64 -26.08 17.54
C SER A 324 10.19 -27.50 17.45
N ASP A 325 9.41 -28.44 16.93
CA ASP A 325 9.90 -29.79 16.63
C ASP A 325 10.91 -29.78 15.46
N GLY A 326 11.06 -28.63 14.77
CA GLY A 326 12.12 -28.34 13.82
C GLY A 326 12.13 -29.24 12.58
N MET A 327 13.29 -29.30 11.94
CA MET A 327 13.57 -30.13 10.78
C MET A 327 14.26 -31.44 11.21
N VAL A 328 13.72 -32.12 12.23
CA VAL A 328 14.18 -33.48 12.54
C VAL A 328 13.76 -34.36 11.35
N LEU A 329 14.73 -34.98 10.68
CA LEU A 329 14.55 -35.93 9.57
C LEU A 329 14.00 -37.27 10.08
N THR A 330 12.92 -37.22 10.86
CA THR A 330 12.10 -38.38 11.19
C THR A 330 10.89 -38.40 10.26
N ASP A 331 10.43 -39.62 9.95
CA ASP A 331 9.33 -39.98 9.05
C ASP A 331 8.31 -38.83 8.82
N GLU A 332 8.19 -38.38 7.57
CA GLU A 332 7.52 -37.13 7.15
C GLU A 332 6.02 -37.05 7.51
N ARG A 333 5.46 -38.15 8.02
CA ARG A 333 4.04 -38.33 8.35
C ARG A 333 3.65 -37.97 9.78
N ILE A 334 4.60 -37.54 10.62
CA ILE A 334 4.32 -37.20 12.01
C ILE A 334 3.90 -35.73 12.12
N ALA A 335 2.80 -35.47 12.84
CA ALA A 335 2.37 -34.11 13.14
C ALA A 335 3.44 -33.37 13.95
N ARG A 336 3.89 -32.22 13.44
CA ARG A 336 4.91 -31.38 14.09
C ARG A 336 4.26 -30.17 14.77
N ARG A 337 4.96 -29.64 15.76
CA ARG A 337 4.58 -28.43 16.48
C ARG A 337 5.53 -27.32 16.12
N ASP A 338 4.95 -26.17 15.82
CA ASP A 338 5.67 -24.91 15.68
C ASP A 338 4.91 -23.82 16.46
N TYR A 339 5.49 -22.63 16.55
CA TYR A 339 4.92 -21.53 17.30
C TYR A 339 4.94 -20.23 16.50
N ALA A 340 3.77 -19.61 16.44
CA ALA A 340 3.55 -18.30 15.86
C ALA A 340 3.51 -17.25 16.97
N TYR A 341 4.21 -16.14 16.76
CA TYR A 341 4.34 -15.05 17.71
C TYR A 341 3.90 -13.73 17.07
N LEU A 342 3.02 -13.01 17.76
CA LEU A 342 2.59 -11.67 17.38
C LEU A 342 2.83 -10.73 18.55
N ALA A 343 3.44 -9.58 18.30
CA ALA A 343 3.55 -8.53 19.30
C ALA A 343 3.38 -7.14 18.69
N SER A 344 2.71 -6.25 19.41
CA SER A 344 2.70 -4.83 19.12
C SER A 344 3.42 -4.09 20.23
N VAL A 345 4.55 -3.50 19.89
CA VAL A 345 5.44 -2.78 20.81
C VAL A 345 5.36 -1.29 20.48
N PRO A 346 5.22 -0.39 21.48
CA PRO A 346 5.42 1.03 21.24
C PRO A 346 6.88 1.29 20.88
N GLY A 347 7.13 2.05 19.81
CA GLY A 347 8.48 2.42 19.38
C GLY A 347 9.06 3.61 20.18
N PRO A 348 10.34 3.93 19.99
CA PRO A 348 11.06 4.94 20.79
C PRO A 348 10.60 6.38 20.56
N ALA A 349 9.87 6.65 19.49
CA ALA A 349 9.45 8.00 19.11
C ALA A 349 7.94 8.10 18.88
N ASP A 350 7.15 7.36 19.66
CA ASP A 350 5.68 7.25 19.49
C ASP A 350 5.27 6.72 18.10
N ASN A 351 6.15 5.93 17.48
CA ASN A 351 5.85 5.09 16.34
C ASN A 351 5.40 3.69 16.80
N ARG A 352 4.91 2.87 15.87
CA ARG A 352 4.44 1.52 16.17
C ARG A 352 5.37 0.48 15.57
N LEU A 353 5.69 -0.53 16.38
CA LEU A 353 6.40 -1.74 15.96
C LEU A 353 5.45 -2.92 16.06
N LEU A 354 5.16 -3.56 14.93
CA LEU A 354 4.45 -4.84 14.87
C LEU A 354 5.46 -5.94 14.54
N VAL A 355 5.56 -6.93 15.41
CA VAL A 355 6.42 -8.09 15.26
C VAL A 355 5.55 -9.27 14.84
N ILE A 356 5.80 -9.79 13.64
CA ILE A 356 5.20 -11.01 13.10
C ILE A 356 6.32 -12.03 13.00
N ALA A 357 6.40 -12.90 13.99
CA ALA A 357 7.51 -13.84 14.11
C ALA A 357 7.08 -15.29 14.25
N GLY A 358 7.98 -16.19 13.90
CA GLY A 358 7.85 -17.62 14.12
C GLY A 358 9.10 -18.20 14.77
N VAL A 359 8.94 -19.31 15.49
CA VAL A 359 10.10 -20.12 15.90
C VAL A 359 10.67 -20.86 14.68
N GLY A 360 9.81 -21.45 13.85
CA GLY A 360 10.15 -21.92 12.51
C GLY A 360 9.27 -21.30 11.41
N ASP A 361 9.45 -21.79 10.18
CA ASP A 361 8.74 -21.29 9.00
C ASP A 361 7.22 -21.52 9.04
N ALA A 362 6.77 -22.63 9.62
CA ALA A 362 5.34 -22.90 9.74
C ALA A 362 4.68 -21.94 10.73
N GLY A 363 5.35 -21.69 11.85
CA GLY A 363 4.98 -20.69 12.84
C GLY A 363 4.91 -19.29 12.24
N LEU A 364 5.92 -18.90 11.45
CA LEU A 364 5.96 -17.59 10.80
C LEU A 364 4.84 -17.42 9.78
N LYS A 365 4.60 -18.42 8.94
CA LYS A 365 3.51 -18.40 7.96
C LYS A 365 2.14 -18.26 8.64
N GLU A 366 1.95 -18.96 9.76
CA GLU A 366 0.71 -18.86 10.53
C GLU A 366 0.57 -17.47 11.17
N ALA A 367 1.64 -16.91 11.76
CA ALA A 367 1.63 -15.56 12.33
C ALA A 367 1.18 -14.52 11.28
N ALA A 368 1.68 -14.64 10.05
CA ALA A 368 1.31 -13.78 8.94
C ALA A 368 -0.15 -13.96 8.48
N GLN A 369 -0.75 -15.15 8.63
CA GLN A 369 -2.17 -15.35 8.36
C GLN A 369 -3.06 -14.81 9.48
N LEU A 370 -2.63 -14.99 10.74
CA LEU A 370 -3.37 -14.55 11.92
C LEU A 370 -3.52 -13.02 11.97
N VAL A 371 -2.50 -12.28 11.51
CA VAL A 371 -2.57 -10.81 11.50
C VAL A 371 -3.54 -10.26 10.44
N GLY A 372 -3.88 -11.03 9.42
CA GLY A 372 -4.92 -10.67 8.44
C GLY A 372 -6.34 -11.10 8.85
N ASN A 373 -6.48 -11.87 9.93
CA ASN A 373 -7.75 -12.45 10.35
C ASN A 373 -8.48 -11.56 11.38
N LEU A 374 -9.57 -10.93 10.94
CA LEU A 374 -10.42 -10.03 11.73
C LEU A 374 -10.85 -10.65 13.07
N ASP A 375 -11.45 -11.84 13.03
CA ASP A 375 -12.01 -12.49 14.22
C ASP A 375 -10.94 -12.83 15.25
N GLN A 376 -9.74 -13.20 14.79
CA GLN A 376 -8.61 -13.52 15.68
C GLN A 376 -8.03 -12.26 16.31
N LEU A 377 -7.87 -11.19 15.52
CA LEU A 377 -7.36 -9.92 16.02
C LEU A 377 -8.30 -9.26 17.04
N GLU A 378 -9.61 -9.28 16.80
CA GLU A 378 -10.59 -8.73 17.74
C GLU A 378 -10.58 -9.48 19.08
N ARG A 379 -10.46 -10.81 19.05
CA ARG A 379 -10.30 -11.61 20.27
C ARG A 379 -9.00 -11.28 21.00
N LEU A 380 -7.92 -11.05 20.25
CA LEU A 380 -6.60 -10.82 20.81
C LEU A 380 -6.51 -9.49 21.58
N VAL A 381 -7.15 -8.44 21.06
CA VAL A 381 -7.11 -7.08 21.63
C VAL A 381 -8.40 -6.70 22.38
N ALA A 382 -9.21 -7.68 22.79
CA ALA A 382 -10.43 -7.43 23.55
C ALA A 382 -10.20 -6.70 24.90
N ASN A 383 -8.97 -6.70 25.42
CA ASN A 383 -8.62 -6.01 26.67
C ASN A 383 -7.98 -4.64 26.39
N PRO A 384 -8.59 -3.52 26.82
CA PRO A 384 -8.07 -2.17 26.61
C PRO A 384 -6.68 -1.91 27.20
N ALA A 385 -6.24 -2.65 28.22
CA ALA A 385 -4.89 -2.50 28.77
C ALA A 385 -3.81 -2.80 27.72
N LYS A 386 -4.06 -3.79 26.85
CA LYS A 386 -3.16 -4.21 25.76
C LYS A 386 -2.98 -3.15 24.67
N LEU A 387 -3.91 -2.20 24.57
CA LEU A 387 -3.85 -1.11 23.59
C LEU A 387 -2.80 -0.07 23.95
N ARG A 388 -2.67 0.26 25.24
CA ARG A 388 -1.75 1.30 25.69
C ARG A 388 -0.35 0.78 25.87
N SER A 389 -0.19 -0.39 26.48
CA SER A 389 1.12 -0.97 26.78
C SER A 389 1.70 -1.78 25.62
N GLY A 390 0.93 -2.00 24.55
CA GLY A 390 1.25 -3.05 23.60
C GLY A 390 0.90 -4.44 24.14
N PHE A 391 1.01 -5.44 23.27
CA PHE A 391 0.64 -6.81 23.57
C PHE A 391 1.64 -7.79 22.98
N GLU A 392 1.64 -9.00 23.54
CA GLU A 392 2.24 -10.18 22.93
C GLU A 392 1.27 -11.36 22.96
N ALA A 393 1.39 -12.23 21.96
CA ALA A 393 0.56 -13.38 21.75
C ALA A 393 1.38 -14.54 21.19
N LEU A 394 1.15 -15.73 21.74
CA LEU A 394 1.76 -16.97 21.29
C LEU A 394 0.67 -17.95 20.88
N TYR A 395 0.82 -18.52 19.69
CA TYR A 395 -0.06 -19.55 19.15
C TYR A 395 0.75 -20.80 18.87
N ARG A 396 0.19 -21.96 19.23
CA ARG A 396 0.76 -23.25 18.87
C ARG A 396 0.18 -23.67 17.53
N VAL A 397 1.07 -23.86 16.58
CA VAL A 397 0.78 -24.30 15.22
C VAL A 397 0.99 -25.80 15.14
N ARG A 398 0.01 -26.50 14.55
CA ARG A 398 0.13 -27.92 14.21
C ARG A 398 0.36 -28.02 12.71
N THR A 399 1.40 -28.75 12.32
CA THR A 399 1.69 -29.03 10.92
C THR A 399 1.73 -30.51 10.63
N ILE A 400 1.42 -30.86 9.39
CA ILE A 400 1.72 -32.15 8.79
C ILE A 400 2.52 -31.83 7.53
N GLU A 401 3.72 -32.39 7.41
CA GLU A 401 4.71 -31.98 6.40
C GLU A 401 4.94 -30.45 6.41
N HIS A 402 4.58 -29.75 5.33
CA HIS A 402 4.72 -28.30 5.14
C HIS A 402 3.38 -27.55 5.25
N VAL A 403 2.31 -28.24 5.64
CA VAL A 403 0.95 -27.69 5.67
C VAL A 403 0.53 -27.40 7.10
N ASN A 404 0.04 -26.17 7.31
CA ASN A 404 -0.59 -25.76 8.57
C ASN A 404 -1.98 -26.40 8.68
N VAL A 405 -2.19 -27.21 9.72
CA VAL A 405 -3.47 -27.88 9.99
C VAL A 405 -4.34 -27.01 10.90
N GLY A 406 -3.71 -26.18 11.74
CA GLY A 406 -4.39 -25.16 12.52
C GLY A 406 -3.54 -24.57 13.64
N ALA A 407 -4.01 -23.44 14.16
CA ALA A 407 -3.41 -22.73 15.28
C ALA A 407 -4.32 -22.72 16.50
N THR A 408 -3.73 -22.82 17.69
CA THR A 408 -4.44 -22.68 18.97
C THR A 408 -3.77 -21.60 19.80
N PRO A 409 -4.51 -20.62 20.36
CA PRO A 409 -3.92 -19.64 21.26
C PRO A 409 -3.37 -20.37 22.48
N VAL A 410 -2.13 -20.04 22.83
CA VAL A 410 -1.46 -20.57 24.02
C VAL A 410 -1.50 -19.53 25.13
N LEU A 411 -1.17 -18.29 24.79
CA LEU A 411 -1.07 -17.18 25.72
C LEU A 411 -1.19 -15.85 24.99
N ASP A 412 -1.80 -14.87 25.65
CA ASP A 412 -1.84 -13.47 25.22
C ASP A 412 -1.82 -12.57 26.46
N ARG A 413 -1.01 -11.51 26.46
CA ARG A 413 -0.87 -10.59 27.60
C ARG A 413 -0.40 -9.20 27.18
N PRO A 414 -0.62 -8.16 28.01
CA PRO A 414 0.01 -6.86 27.80
C PRO A 414 1.54 -6.94 27.94
N LEU A 415 2.26 -6.16 27.15
CA LEU A 415 3.71 -5.99 27.26
C LEU A 415 4.10 -5.07 28.42
N LYS A 416 5.32 -5.23 28.93
CA LYS A 416 5.90 -4.35 29.95
C LYS A 416 6.56 -3.13 29.28
N SER A 417 5.75 -2.14 28.90
CA SER A 417 6.23 -1.04 28.04
C SER A 417 6.85 0.17 28.73
N GLY A 418 6.87 0.22 30.07
CA GLY A 418 7.14 1.45 30.82
C GLY A 418 8.53 2.06 30.61
N GLU A 419 9.54 1.27 30.22
CA GLU A 419 10.95 1.72 30.19
C GLU A 419 11.79 1.03 29.08
N ILE A 420 11.15 0.44 28.06
CA ILE A 420 11.85 -0.36 27.03
C ILE A 420 12.96 0.44 26.32
N TRP A 421 12.76 1.74 26.15
CA TRP A 421 13.66 2.62 25.39
C TRP A 421 14.48 3.57 26.28
N ASP A 422 14.18 3.64 27.58
CA ASP A 422 14.84 4.54 28.54
C ASP A 422 16.00 3.85 29.29
N SER A 423 16.12 2.52 29.14
CA SER A 423 17.13 1.67 29.78
C SER A 423 18.51 1.77 29.12
N SER A 424 19.18 2.92 29.28
CA SER A 424 20.61 3.07 28.97
C SER A 424 21.54 2.27 29.89
N GLY A 425 21.00 1.61 30.93
CA GLY A 425 21.76 1.22 32.12
C GLY A 425 22.03 -0.26 32.34
N ASN A 426 21.58 -1.18 31.49
CA ASN A 426 21.89 -2.61 31.67
C ASN A 426 21.85 -3.37 30.35
N VAL A 427 22.65 -2.93 29.38
CA VAL A 427 22.95 -3.76 28.20
C VAL A 427 23.71 -4.96 28.73
N ALA A 428 23.13 -6.16 28.61
CA ALA A 428 23.84 -7.39 28.94
C ALA A 428 25.18 -7.34 28.19
N PRO A 429 26.32 -7.65 28.85
CA PRO A 429 27.61 -7.63 28.17
C PRO A 429 27.46 -8.48 26.92
N TYR A 430 27.80 -7.90 25.77
CA TYR A 430 27.73 -8.60 24.51
C TYR A 430 28.62 -9.83 24.60
N ARG A 431 27.97 -11.01 24.61
CA ARG A 431 28.59 -12.32 24.70
C ARG A 431 28.42 -12.97 23.33
N PRO A 432 29.44 -12.89 22.47
CA PRO A 432 29.33 -13.34 21.08
C PRO A 432 29.14 -14.86 20.99
N PHE A 433 29.61 -15.61 21.99
CA PHE A 433 29.44 -17.07 22.06
C PHE A 433 29.06 -17.49 23.49
N ASP A 434 28.09 -18.40 23.63
CA ASP A 434 27.89 -19.15 24.88
C ASP A 434 29.10 -20.08 25.01
N THR A 435 30.14 -19.66 25.74
CA THR A 435 31.27 -20.53 26.00
C THR A 435 30.75 -21.77 26.74
N LYS A 436 30.96 -22.96 26.16
CA LYS A 436 30.64 -24.26 26.79
C LYS A 436 31.18 -24.43 28.23
N ALA A 437 32.05 -23.53 28.68
CA ALA A 437 32.65 -23.49 30.01
C ALA A 437 31.64 -23.30 31.17
N ASP A 438 30.44 -22.78 30.92
CA ASP A 438 29.41 -22.59 31.95
C ASP A 438 28.32 -23.68 31.96
N SER A 439 28.46 -24.75 31.16
CA SER A 439 27.67 -25.97 31.39
C SER A 439 28.18 -26.61 32.69
N PRO A 440 27.36 -26.76 33.76
CA PRO A 440 27.77 -27.62 34.85
C PRO A 440 28.08 -28.99 34.26
N ALA A 441 29.25 -29.53 34.60
CA ALA A 441 29.64 -30.86 34.18
C ALA A 441 28.46 -31.81 34.48
N PRO A 442 28.05 -32.66 33.52
CA PRO A 442 27.08 -33.69 33.83
C PRO A 442 27.66 -34.54 34.95
N GLU A 443 26.97 -34.59 36.09
CA GLU A 443 27.27 -35.54 37.17
C GLU A 443 27.19 -36.99 36.69
#